data_AF-A0A0F8YJL7-F1
#
_entry.id   AF-A0A0F8YJL7-F1
#
_cell.length_a   1.000
_cell.length_b   1.000
_cell.length_c   1.000
_cell.angle_alpha   90.00
_cell.angle_beta   90.00
_cell.angle_gamma   90.00
#
_symmetry.space_group_name_H-M   'P 1'
#
loop_
_entity.id
_entity.type
_entity.pdbx_description
1 polymer ?
#
loop_
_entity_poly.entity_id
_entity_poly.type
_entity_poly.pdbx_seq_one_letter_code
_entity_poly.pdbx_strand_id
1 'polypeptide(L)'
;AKTDAHIILVVHDEFIIDVAPDMLETVAKITVDAMETCDKFTVPLQVGLEWAPKRWSETIKLDCPKCEGLGVTFGLDRDELFEALYNDELPDDLEESPCKKCKGERFLFEEALVRFK
;
A
#
# COMPACT_ATOMS: atom_id res chain seq x y z
N ALA A 1 -5.94 11.78 16.13
CA ALA A 1 -4.72 12.61 16.17
C ALA A 1 -4.92 13.82 15.27
N LYS A 2 -4.39 14.99 15.60
CA LYS A 2 -4.36 16.14 14.68
C LYS A 2 -3.08 16.03 13.86
N THR A 3 -3.19 15.99 12.53
CA THR A 3 -2.07 15.66 11.64
C THR A 3 -1.50 16.85 10.87
N ASP A 4 -2.18 18.01 10.90
CA ASP A 4 -1.87 19.20 10.10
C ASP A 4 -1.56 18.89 8.60
N ALA A 5 -2.06 17.77 8.09
CA ALA A 5 -1.90 17.34 6.71
C ALA A 5 -2.96 18.00 5.82
N HIS A 6 -2.60 18.27 4.58
CA HIS A 6 -3.46 18.98 3.64
C HIS A 6 -3.54 18.24 2.31
N ILE A 7 -4.76 17.94 1.86
CA ILE A 7 -4.98 17.47 0.49
C ILE A 7 -4.72 18.66 -0.44
N ILE A 8 -3.69 18.56 -1.28
CA ILE A 8 -3.31 19.59 -2.25
C ILE A 8 -4.16 19.44 -3.51
N LEU A 9 -4.28 18.21 -4.01
CA LEU A 9 -4.86 17.90 -5.31
C LEU A 9 -5.50 16.52 -5.30
N VAL A 10 -6.57 16.39 -6.08
CA VAL A 10 -7.21 15.10 -6.41
C VAL A 10 -7.08 14.90 -7.91
N VAL A 11 -6.46 13.79 -8.32
CA VAL A 11 -6.25 13.45 -9.73
C VAL A 11 -6.88 12.08 -9.97
N HIS A 12 -8.13 12.07 -10.44
CA HIS A 12 -8.88 10.83 -10.68
C HIS A 12 -8.93 9.90 -9.46
N ASP A 13 -8.09 8.87 -9.44
CA ASP A 13 -7.93 7.85 -8.41
C ASP A 13 -6.81 8.15 -7.39
N GLU A 14 -6.07 9.24 -7.57
CA GLU A 14 -4.93 9.63 -6.74
C GLU A 14 -5.23 10.87 -5.86
N PHE A 15 -4.83 10.81 -4.59
CA PHE A 15 -4.81 11.95 -3.66
C PHE A 15 -3.38 12.42 -3.43
N ILE A 16 -3.10 13.70 -3.69
CA ILE A 16 -1.82 14.34 -3.36
C ILE A 16 -1.96 15.03 -2.01
N ILE A 17 -1.21 14.57 -1.02
CA ILE A 17 -1.30 15.02 0.37
C ILE A 17 0.04 15.62 0.79
N ASP A 18 0.04 16.89 1.21
CA ASP A 18 1.17 17.51 1.88
C ASP A 18 1.18 17.09 3.34
N VAL A 19 2.34 16.64 3.83
CA VAL A 19 2.50 16.16 5.20
C VAL A 19 3.93 16.35 5.68
N ALA A 20 4.08 16.70 6.95
CA ALA A 20 5.38 16.74 7.61
C ALA A 20 6.00 15.31 7.66
N PRO A 21 7.32 15.14 7.45
CA PRO A 21 7.93 13.81 7.35
C PRO A 21 7.73 12.93 8.59
N ASP A 22 7.71 13.52 9.77
CA ASP A 22 7.45 12.84 11.05
C ASP A 22 6.00 12.33 11.19
N MET A 23 5.08 12.86 10.39
CA MET A 23 3.67 12.49 10.37
C MET A 23 3.30 11.56 9.20
N LEU A 24 4.25 11.26 8.30
CA LEU A 24 4.03 10.45 7.09
C LEU A 24 3.30 9.14 7.39
N GLU A 25 3.84 8.33 8.30
CA GLU A 25 3.26 7.01 8.62
C GLU A 25 1.84 7.15 9.21
N THR A 26 1.63 8.13 10.08
CA THR A 26 0.32 8.35 10.72
C THR A 26 -0.73 8.75 9.68
N VAL A 27 -0.38 9.67 8.79
CA VAL A 27 -1.29 10.17 7.74
C VAL A 27 -1.55 9.10 6.69
N ALA A 28 -0.51 8.35 6.30
CA ALA A 28 -0.63 7.22 5.39
C ALA A 28 -1.63 6.17 5.92
N LYS A 29 -1.48 5.75 7.18
CA LYS A 29 -2.40 4.77 7.81
C LYS A 29 -3.85 5.26 7.79
N ILE A 30 -4.09 6.50 8.21
CA ILE A 30 -5.44 7.09 8.21
C ILE A 30 -6.02 7.14 6.78
N THR A 31 -5.21 7.52 5.79
CA THR A 31 -5.66 7.70 4.41
C THR A 31 -5.96 6.35 3.76
N VAL A 32 -5.06 5.38 3.90
CA VAL A 32 -5.26 4.00 3.38
C VAL A 32 -6.51 3.38 4.00
N ASP A 33 -6.64 3.42 5.32
CA ASP A 33 -7.81 2.87 6.01
C ASP A 33 -9.11 3.50 5.49
N ALA A 34 -9.14 4.83 5.35
CA ALA A 34 -10.32 5.54 4.85
C ALA A 34 -10.67 5.20 3.40
N MET A 35 -9.67 5.03 2.54
CA MET A 35 -9.86 4.68 1.13
C MET A 35 -10.27 3.22 0.93
N GLU A 36 -9.69 2.29 1.70
CA GLU A 36 -9.96 0.85 1.57
C GLU A 36 -11.29 0.44 2.21
N THR A 37 -11.71 1.13 3.25
CA THR A 37 -13.00 0.87 3.94
C THR A 37 -14.20 1.56 3.27
N CYS A 38 -14.05 2.05 2.04
CA CYS A 38 -15.14 2.65 1.28
C CYS A 38 -16.26 1.62 1.00
N ASP A 39 -17.39 1.78 1.68
CA ASP A 39 -18.54 0.86 1.69
C ASP A 39 -19.27 0.72 0.35
N LYS A 40 -18.96 1.61 -0.60
CA LYS A 40 -19.59 1.65 -1.91
C LYS A 40 -19.25 0.47 -2.80
N PHE A 41 -18.11 -0.20 -2.58
CA PHE A 41 -17.62 -1.26 -3.45
C PHE A 41 -17.84 -2.64 -2.82
N THR A 42 -18.26 -3.59 -3.65
CA THR A 42 -18.46 -5.00 -3.23
C THR A 42 -17.16 -5.81 -3.28
N VAL A 43 -16.09 -5.22 -3.78
CA VAL A 43 -14.75 -5.81 -3.88
C VAL A 43 -13.79 -5.04 -2.98
N PRO A 44 -12.83 -5.71 -2.32
CA PRO A 44 -11.79 -5.04 -1.56
C PRO A 44 -11.01 -4.07 -2.44
N LEU A 45 -10.83 -2.84 -1.99
CA LEU A 45 -9.95 -1.87 -2.64
C LEU A 45 -8.55 -2.01 -2.05
N GLN A 46 -7.56 -1.94 -2.93
CA GLN A 46 -6.16 -1.87 -2.54
C GLN A 46 -5.63 -0.47 -2.85
N VAL A 47 -5.00 0.17 -1.85
CA VAL A 47 -4.38 1.50 -2.01
C VAL A 47 -2.86 1.35 -2.05
N GLY A 48 -2.25 1.88 -3.12
CA GLY A 48 -0.80 2.02 -3.23
C GLY A 48 -0.34 3.37 -2.66
N LEU A 49 0.88 3.40 -2.12
CA LEU A 49 1.47 4.63 -1.58
C LEU A 49 2.78 4.98 -2.28
N GLU A 50 2.90 6.25 -2.64
CA GLU A 50 4.12 6.84 -3.16
C GLU A 50 4.54 8.06 -2.33
N TRP A 51 5.85 8.26 -2.17
CA TRP A 51 6.43 9.36 -1.43
C TRP A 51 7.31 10.24 -2.32
N ALA A 52 7.05 11.54 -2.30
CA ALA A 52 7.76 12.54 -3.12
C ALA A 52 8.29 13.68 -2.23
N PRO A 53 9.49 13.55 -1.62
CA PRO A 53 9.97 14.51 -0.63
C PRO A 53 10.38 15.88 -1.18
N LYS A 54 10.65 15.96 -2.50
CA LYS A 54 11.18 17.17 -3.15
C LYS A 54 10.37 17.58 -4.37
N ARG A 55 10.08 16.62 -5.25
CA ARG A 55 9.36 16.84 -6.52
C ARG A 55 8.41 15.69 -6.78
N TRP A 56 7.21 15.99 -7.24
CA TRP A 56 6.22 14.98 -7.59
C TRP A 56 6.68 14.05 -8.73
N SER A 57 7.58 14.50 -9.61
CA SER A 57 8.20 13.65 -10.64
C SER A 57 9.23 12.63 -10.11
N GLU A 58 9.61 12.74 -8.83
CA GLU A 58 10.65 11.92 -8.19
C GLU A 58 10.04 11.09 -7.05
N THR A 59 8.97 10.37 -7.36
CA THR A 59 8.26 9.52 -6.39
C THR A 59 9.02 8.23 -6.07
N ILE A 60 8.80 7.75 -4.85
CA ILE A 60 9.33 6.48 -4.34
C ILE A 60 8.14 5.64 -3.93
N LYS A 61 7.99 4.46 -4.54
CA LYS A 61 6.97 3.50 -4.12
C LYS A 61 7.26 3.00 -2.71
N LEU A 62 6.26 3.08 -1.84
CA LEU A 62 6.34 2.59 -0.47
C LEU A 62 5.86 1.15 -0.35
N ASP A 63 5.10 0.66 -1.34
CA ASP A 63 4.57 -0.69 -1.37
C ASP A 63 5.71 -1.71 -1.26
N CYS A 64 5.55 -2.68 -0.35
CA CYS A 64 6.53 -3.75 -0.22
C CYS A 64 6.61 -4.52 -1.55
N PRO A 65 7.77 -4.61 -2.22
CA PRO A 65 7.87 -5.17 -3.57
C PRO A 65 7.68 -6.69 -3.61
N LYS A 66 7.58 -7.37 -2.44
CA LYS A 66 7.34 -8.81 -2.37
C LYS A 66 5.85 -9.16 -2.31
N CYS A 67 5.06 -8.36 -1.62
CA CYS A 67 3.61 -8.57 -1.49
C CYS A 67 2.81 -7.45 -2.17
N GLU A 68 3.49 -6.57 -2.90
CA GLU A 68 2.93 -5.44 -3.62
C GLU A 68 1.95 -4.59 -2.79
N GLY A 69 2.24 -4.37 -1.50
CA GLY A 69 1.36 -3.59 -0.62
C GLY A 69 0.19 -4.35 0.04
N LEU A 70 0.08 -5.67 -0.14
CA LEU A 70 -0.97 -6.49 0.50
C LEU A 70 -0.64 -6.88 1.96
N GLY A 71 0.65 -6.92 2.31
CA GLY A 71 1.09 -7.37 3.64
C GLY A 71 1.05 -8.88 3.85
N VAL A 72 0.37 -9.62 2.98
CA VAL A 72 0.28 -11.08 3.00
C VAL A 72 0.88 -11.69 1.73
N THR A 73 1.24 -12.97 1.79
CA THR A 73 1.69 -13.79 0.66
C THR A 73 1.05 -15.17 0.74
N PHE A 74 0.74 -15.75 -0.41
CA PHE A 74 0.03 -17.03 -0.54
C PHE A 74 0.97 -18.21 -0.86
N GLY A 75 2.29 -18.02 -0.75
CA GLY A 75 3.28 -19.04 -1.09
C GLY A 75 3.48 -19.28 -2.60
N LEU A 76 2.50 -18.88 -3.42
CA LEU A 76 2.58 -18.78 -4.88
C LEU A 76 2.97 -17.36 -5.31
N ASP A 77 3.55 -17.25 -6.51
CA ASP A 77 3.62 -15.94 -7.16
C ASP A 77 2.23 -15.48 -7.65
N ARG A 78 2.11 -14.21 -8.02
CA ARG A 78 0.82 -13.60 -8.38
C ARG A 78 0.27 -14.20 -9.67
N ASP A 79 1.11 -14.46 -10.66
CA ASP A 79 0.69 -15.00 -11.96
C ASP A 79 0.23 -16.46 -11.80
N GLU A 80 0.97 -17.25 -11.03
CA GLU A 80 0.59 -18.62 -10.64
C GLU A 80 -0.76 -18.64 -9.90
N LEU A 81 -0.97 -17.71 -8.96
CA LEU A 81 -2.23 -17.60 -8.22
C LEU A 81 -3.40 -17.23 -9.15
N PHE A 82 -3.19 -16.29 -10.08
CA PHE A 82 -4.21 -15.89 -11.04
C PHE A 82 -4.56 -17.02 -12.01
N GLU A 83 -3.55 -17.75 -12.51
CA GLU A 83 -3.77 -18.92 -13.38
C GLU A 83 -4.52 -20.03 -12.63
N ALA A 84 -4.13 -20.34 -11.40
CA ALA A 84 -4.82 -21.33 -10.57
C ALA A 84 -6.28 -20.93 -10.29
N LEU A 85 -6.54 -19.66 -9.98
CA LEU A 85 -7.89 -19.14 -9.80
C LEU A 85 -8.71 -19.22 -11.10
N TYR A 86 -8.11 -18.89 -12.24
CA TYR A 86 -8.79 -18.90 -13.53
C TYR A 86 -9.14 -20.32 -14.00
N ASN A 87 -8.27 -21.29 -13.71
CA ASN A 87 -8.47 -22.70 -14.06
C ASN A 87 -9.26 -23.50 -13.02
N ASP A 88 -9.65 -22.89 -11.89
CA ASP A 88 -10.32 -23.56 -10.76
C ASP A 88 -9.43 -24.66 -10.11
N GLU A 89 -8.11 -24.43 -10.09
CA GLU A 89 -7.07 -25.35 -9.59
C GLU A 89 -6.37 -24.79 -8.34
N LEU A 90 -7.04 -23.94 -7.56
CA LEU A 90 -6.46 -23.41 -6.32
C LEU A 90 -6.16 -24.55 -5.34
N PRO A 91 -4.96 -24.60 -4.74
CA PRO A 91 -4.64 -25.59 -3.72
C PRO A 91 -5.59 -25.47 -2.53
N ASP A 92 -6.14 -26.60 -2.06
CA ASP A 92 -7.01 -26.64 -0.88
C ASP A 92 -6.29 -26.19 0.42
N ASP A 93 -4.96 -26.20 0.42
CA ASP A 93 -4.08 -25.81 1.53
C ASP A 93 -3.44 -24.41 1.35
N LEU A 94 -4.01 -23.57 0.48
CA LEU A 94 -3.54 -22.21 0.29
C LEU A 94 -3.80 -21.34 1.54
N GLU A 95 -2.79 -21.19 2.39
CA GLU A 95 -2.86 -20.35 3.59
C GLU A 95 -2.22 -18.98 3.39
N GLU A 96 -2.93 -17.94 3.83
CA GLU A 96 -2.38 -16.59 3.95
C GLU A 96 -1.29 -16.54 5.02
N SER A 97 -0.11 -16.05 4.65
CA SER A 97 0.98 -15.83 5.59
C SER A 97 1.44 -14.38 5.56
N PRO A 98 1.80 -13.78 6.72
CA PRO A 98 2.37 -12.44 6.75
C PRO A 98 3.63 -12.37 5.88
N CYS A 99 3.70 -11.36 5.03
CA CYS A 99 4.85 -11.16 4.15
C CYS A 99 6.11 -10.97 5.00
N LYS A 100 7.06 -11.91 4.87
CA LYS A 100 8.31 -11.89 5.65
C LYS A 100 9.15 -10.63 5.45
N LYS A 101 9.02 -9.94 4.30
CA LYS A 101 9.81 -8.74 3.98
C LYS A 101 9.32 -7.51 4.74
N CYS A 102 8.01 -7.23 4.71
CA CYS A 102 7.42 -6.11 5.43
C CYS A 102 6.84 -6.49 6.79
N LYS A 103 6.94 -7.77 7.20
CA LYS A 103 6.38 -8.32 8.44
C LYS A 103 4.87 -8.06 8.61
N GLY A 104 4.14 -7.93 7.49
CA GLY A 104 2.72 -7.60 7.50
C GLY A 104 2.39 -6.10 7.44
N GLU A 105 3.38 -5.21 7.57
CA GLU A 105 3.14 -3.74 7.59
C GLU A 105 2.73 -3.15 6.24
N ARG A 106 2.79 -3.92 5.15
CA ARG A 106 2.42 -3.55 3.76
C ARG A 106 3.34 -2.53 3.09
N PHE A 107 3.73 -1.48 3.80
CA PHE A 107 4.51 -0.35 3.32
C PHE A 107 5.86 -0.23 4.04
N LEU A 108 6.87 0.32 3.37
CA LEU A 108 8.25 0.43 3.85
C LEU A 108 8.61 1.89 4.17
N PHE A 109 8.00 2.45 5.22
CA PHE A 109 8.18 3.87 5.62
C PHE A 109 9.62 4.22 6.01
N GLU A 110 10.38 3.27 6.54
CA GLU A 110 11.79 3.48 6.90
C GLU A 110 12.64 3.88 5.69
N GLU A 111 12.38 3.29 4.52
CA GLU A 111 13.09 3.60 3.27
C GLU A 111 12.78 5.01 2.76
N ALA A 112 11.55 5.48 3.01
CA ALA A 112 11.09 6.83 2.65
C ALA A 112 11.82 7.92 3.44
N LEU A 113 11.95 7.72 4.75
CA LEU A 113 12.55 8.69 5.67
C LEU A 113 14.08 8.78 5.53
N VAL A 114 14.74 7.68 5.14
CA VAL A 114 16.18 7.70 4.84
C VAL A 114 16.49 8.60 3.63
N ARG A 115 15.63 8.57 2.60
CA ARG A 115 15.80 9.37 1.37
C ARG A 115 15.39 10.84 1.50
N PHE A 116 14.77 11.22 2.62
CA PHE A 116 14.43 12.60 2.94
C PHE A 116 15.65 13.41 3.43
N LYS A 117 16.61 12.75 4.09
CA LYS A 117 17.86 13.38 4.57
C LYS A 117 18.81 13.70 3.42
#